data_AF-A0A0D2LJZ8-F1
#
_entry.id   AF-A0A0D2LJZ8-F1
#
_cell.length_a   1.000
_cell.length_b   1.000
_cell.length_c   1.000
_cell.angle_alpha   90.00
_cell.angle_beta   90.00
_cell.angle_gamma   90.00
#
_symmetry.space_group_name_H-M   'P 1'
#
loop_
_entity.id
_entity.type
_entity.pdbx_description
1 polymer ?
#
loop_
_entity_poly.entity_id
_entity_poly.type
_entity_poly.pdbx_seq_one_letter_code
_entity_poly.pdbx_strand_id
1 'polypeptide(L)'
;MPAPTPAVPDKSRPDGTEENPELIRFREEWLAELRKQGKVLRAAQETFTVTSKEENIPKPVASDGQAIPLHSSEPTTNQPPAPHVSEITSTSQQAAKVATHPAVKNGEIVKQFPASKVVQNALEVYRRAIDHEQRGELDEALLLYRQAFRLNDNVDRAYHREQMLKSIVKDQKEATHNRALSAEAEDLSASFESTVTIKPVAKKAEVATVTGPLASLIQSYATDLRFEPENELEPILLTTIPEELLVAIISKLDPTSVERFARVCKKARILTLDSGIWRPLVRHTYQPPQIPDITMLLSAIEMRSFDYRRVFIEHPRLRLDGVYIATCHYIRPGLSENHWVNISHLITYHRYLRFFANGQVLSLLANEEHAPQQVIPLLKPALRMKGLFLGQWRLTGTTIHLSNLVDASGRFAVPGVDEPPIEMASTITLTSGVQMRYVFTMTLDLRSRPLGRWNRMDIQSYDSVNIETGDVHPVALKHERPFWFSKVRSYA
;
A
#
# COMPACT_ATOMS: atom_id res chain seq x y z
N MET A 1 55.66 -60.10 -46.94
CA MET A 1 54.26 -60.49 -47.24
C MET A 1 53.42 -60.22 -46.00
N PRO A 2 52.21 -59.65 -46.06
CA PRO A 2 51.47 -59.02 -47.15
C PRO A 2 51.15 -57.52 -46.87
N ALA A 3 50.44 -56.90 -47.81
CA ALA A 3 50.09 -55.48 -47.89
C ALA A 3 49.18 -54.95 -46.75
N PRO A 4 49.25 -53.64 -46.43
CA PRO A 4 48.31 -53.00 -45.51
C PRO A 4 47.05 -52.52 -46.23
N THR A 5 45.88 -52.89 -45.69
CA THR A 5 44.56 -52.38 -46.06
C THR A 5 44.31 -50.98 -45.44
N PRO A 6 43.61 -50.07 -46.13
CA PRO A 6 43.57 -48.65 -45.78
C PRO A 6 42.60 -48.34 -44.64
N ALA A 7 43.06 -47.49 -43.73
CA ALA A 7 42.29 -46.92 -42.63
C ALA A 7 41.35 -45.81 -43.14
N VAL A 8 40.16 -45.76 -42.53
CA VAL A 8 39.09 -44.78 -42.75
C VAL A 8 39.57 -43.38 -42.33
N PRO A 9 39.47 -42.35 -43.19
CA PRO A 9 39.87 -40.99 -42.82
C PRO A 9 38.78 -40.28 -42.00
N ASP A 10 39.24 -39.75 -40.88
CA ASP A 10 38.59 -38.81 -39.97
C ASP A 10 38.18 -37.54 -40.72
N LYS A 11 36.91 -37.14 -40.62
CA LYS A 11 36.37 -35.99 -41.33
C LYS A 11 36.83 -34.70 -40.66
N SER A 12 37.77 -34.05 -41.35
CA SER A 12 38.09 -32.63 -41.32
C SER A 12 36.95 -31.70 -40.89
N ARG A 13 37.28 -30.80 -39.96
CA ARG A 13 36.72 -29.44 -39.83
C ARG A 13 36.45 -28.82 -41.21
N PRO A 14 35.29 -28.17 -41.43
CA PRO A 14 35.19 -27.10 -42.41
C PRO A 14 35.37 -25.74 -41.72
N ASP A 15 36.39 -25.03 -42.17
CA ASP A 15 36.60 -23.60 -41.99
C ASP A 15 35.42 -22.78 -42.52
N GLY A 16 35.26 -21.60 -41.91
CA GLY A 16 34.66 -20.37 -42.43
C GLY A 16 33.68 -20.48 -43.59
N THR A 17 32.39 -20.57 -43.28
CA THR A 17 31.37 -20.09 -44.21
C THR A 17 31.42 -18.55 -44.21
N GLU A 18 31.98 -18.00 -45.28
CA GLU A 18 31.76 -16.62 -45.69
C GLU A 18 30.26 -16.33 -45.60
N GLU A 19 29.88 -15.36 -44.76
CA GLU A 19 28.49 -14.92 -44.65
C GLU A 19 28.02 -14.46 -46.05
N ASN A 20 26.94 -15.07 -46.54
CA ASN A 20 26.39 -14.82 -47.87
C ASN A 20 26.22 -13.30 -48.08
N PRO A 21 26.82 -12.67 -49.12
CA PRO A 21 26.79 -11.21 -49.32
C PRO A 21 25.37 -10.63 -49.40
N GLU A 22 24.39 -11.45 -49.75
CA GLU A 22 22.97 -11.09 -49.73
C GLU A 22 22.42 -10.87 -48.31
N LEU A 23 22.90 -11.63 -47.32
CA LEU A 23 22.52 -11.46 -45.91
C LEU A 23 23.12 -10.17 -45.33
N ILE A 24 24.32 -9.79 -45.76
CA ILE A 24 24.96 -8.54 -45.36
C ILE A 24 24.16 -7.35 -45.93
N ARG A 25 23.82 -7.40 -47.22
CA ARG A 25 22.94 -6.39 -47.85
C ARG A 25 21.59 -6.30 -47.17
N PHE A 26 20.97 -7.44 -46.84
CA PHE A 26 19.69 -7.46 -46.15
C PHE A 26 19.77 -6.82 -44.76
N ARG A 27 20.84 -7.08 -43.99
CA ARG A 27 21.08 -6.44 -42.68
C ARG A 27 21.27 -4.93 -42.81
N GLU A 28 21.97 -4.47 -43.86
CA GLU A 28 22.17 -3.05 -44.12
C GLU A 28 20.88 -2.33 -44.53
N GLU A 29 20.07 -2.94 -45.40
CA GLU A 29 18.76 -2.42 -45.81
C GLU A 29 17.80 -2.37 -44.61
N TRP A 30 17.81 -3.39 -43.76
CA TRP A 30 17.01 -3.43 -42.54
C TRP A 30 17.40 -2.34 -41.54
N LEU A 31 18.71 -2.10 -41.34
CA LEU A 31 19.21 -1.03 -40.49
C LEU A 31 18.89 0.36 -41.06
N ALA A 32 18.89 0.52 -42.38
CA ALA A 32 18.49 1.75 -43.04
C ALA A 32 16.99 2.03 -42.86
N GLU A 33 16.15 0.99 -42.92
CA GLU A 33 14.71 1.10 -42.72
C GLU A 33 14.36 1.48 -41.27
N LEU A 34 15.02 0.87 -40.28
CA LEU A 34 14.88 1.24 -38.87
C LEU A 34 15.31 2.70 -38.60
N ARG A 35 16.36 3.17 -39.28
CA ARG A 35 16.80 4.58 -39.18
C ARG A 35 15.79 5.54 -39.82
N LYS A 36 15.13 5.14 -40.92
CA LYS A 36 14.05 5.93 -41.53
C LYS A 36 12.83 5.99 -40.61
N GLN A 37 12.39 4.86 -40.04
CA GLN A 37 11.29 4.85 -39.07
C GLN A 37 11.59 5.67 -37.81
N GLY A 38 12.83 5.60 -37.29
CA GLY A 38 13.26 6.42 -36.17
C GLY A 38 13.24 7.93 -36.48
N LYS A 39 13.59 8.33 -37.71
CA LYS A 39 13.50 9.73 -38.16
C LYS A 39 12.05 10.19 -38.35
N VAL A 40 11.16 9.33 -38.86
CA VAL A 40 9.72 9.62 -39.01
C VAL A 40 9.06 9.81 -37.63
N LEU A 41 9.39 8.97 -36.65
CA LEU A 41 8.89 9.10 -35.27
C LEU A 41 9.39 10.39 -34.60
N ARG A 42 10.64 10.78 -34.86
CA ARG A 42 11.24 12.00 -34.30
C ARG A 42 10.67 13.28 -34.95
N ALA A 43 10.42 13.26 -36.25
CA ALA A 43 9.74 14.35 -36.97
C ALA A 43 8.26 14.50 -36.58
N ALA A 44 7.58 13.39 -36.25
CA ALA A 44 6.21 13.40 -35.72
C ALA A 44 6.15 13.95 -34.28
N GLN A 45 7.23 13.85 -33.51
CA GLN A 45 7.33 14.41 -32.16
C GLN A 45 7.63 15.91 -32.15
N GLU A 46 8.38 16.41 -33.13
CA GLU A 46 8.71 17.84 -33.27
C GLU A 46 7.57 18.67 -33.90
N THR A 47 6.66 18.04 -34.65
CA THR A 47 5.46 18.67 -35.22
C THR A 47 4.29 18.79 -34.22
N PHE A 48 4.33 18.08 -33.09
CA PHE A 48 3.29 18.13 -32.05
C PHE A 48 3.46 19.28 -31.03
N THR A 49 4.55 20.06 -31.11
CA THR A 49 4.84 21.16 -30.18
C THR A 49 4.60 22.57 -30.75
N VAL A 50 4.19 22.73 -32.01
CA VAL A 50 4.07 24.05 -32.67
C VAL A 50 2.71 24.29 -33.32
N THR A 51 1.60 23.78 -32.77
CA THR A 51 0.25 24.22 -33.18
C THR A 51 -0.80 23.88 -32.12
N SER A 52 -0.98 24.79 -31.15
CA SER A 52 -2.21 24.86 -30.36
C SER A 52 -2.66 26.32 -30.25
N LYS A 53 -3.31 26.80 -31.31
CA LYS A 53 -4.28 27.91 -31.26
C LYS A 53 -5.44 27.58 -32.20
N GLU A 54 -6.61 27.44 -31.58
CA GLU A 54 -7.97 27.70 -32.05
C GLU A 54 -8.52 27.11 -33.37
N GLU A 55 -9.68 26.46 -33.17
CA GLU A 55 -10.91 26.49 -33.97
C GLU A 55 -11.40 25.25 -34.76
N ASN A 56 -12.64 24.88 -34.38
CA ASN A 56 -13.78 24.29 -35.09
C ASN A 56 -13.65 23.06 -35.99
N ILE A 57 -14.46 22.05 -35.65
CA ILE A 57 -14.75 20.83 -36.42
C ILE A 57 -16.10 20.99 -37.13
N PRO A 58 -16.22 20.52 -38.39
CA PRO A 58 -17.27 19.53 -38.67
C PRO A 58 -16.72 18.27 -39.38
N LYS A 59 -17.35 17.13 -39.04
CA LYS A 59 -17.26 15.78 -39.66
C LYS A 59 -17.45 15.84 -41.21
N PRO A 60 -16.92 14.91 -42.05
CA PRO A 60 -17.44 13.52 -42.13
C PRO A 60 -16.55 12.37 -42.70
N VAL A 61 -17.02 11.12 -42.45
CA VAL A 61 -17.11 9.93 -43.35
C VAL A 61 -15.88 9.06 -43.74
N ALA A 62 -15.97 7.79 -43.26
CA ALA A 62 -15.77 6.45 -43.89
C ALA A 62 -14.45 5.90 -44.50
N SER A 63 -14.30 4.58 -44.28
CA SER A 63 -13.49 3.55 -44.98
C SER A 63 -11.96 3.63 -44.81
N ASP A 64 -11.17 2.58 -44.74
CA ASP A 64 -11.34 1.12 -44.81
C ASP A 64 -10.01 0.50 -44.32
N GLY A 65 -10.01 -0.78 -43.95
CA GLY A 65 -8.86 -1.65 -44.22
C GLY A 65 -7.90 -2.05 -43.08
N GLN A 66 -8.09 -3.29 -42.61
CA GLN A 66 -7.07 -4.35 -42.52
C GLN A 66 -6.01 -4.38 -41.41
N ALA A 67 -6.28 -5.28 -40.45
CA ALA A 67 -5.56 -6.52 -40.15
C ALA A 67 -4.07 -6.53 -39.74
N ILE A 68 -3.86 -7.28 -38.66
CA ILE A 68 -2.65 -7.62 -37.88
C ILE A 68 -1.86 -8.76 -38.59
N PRO A 69 -0.61 -9.05 -38.20
CA PRO A 69 -0.35 -10.20 -37.29
C PRO A 69 0.76 -9.91 -36.25
N LEU A 70 0.59 -10.13 -34.94
CA LEU A 70 0.68 -11.35 -34.11
C LEU A 70 2.03 -12.10 -34.20
N HIS A 71 2.68 -12.24 -33.02
CA HIS A 71 3.66 -13.24 -32.51
C HIS A 71 4.65 -12.52 -31.57
N SER A 72 5.20 -13.06 -30.48
CA SER A 72 5.04 -14.29 -29.71
C SER A 72 5.90 -14.13 -28.44
N SER A 73 5.52 -14.85 -27.40
CA SER A 73 6.15 -14.97 -26.08
C SER A 73 7.56 -15.59 -26.06
N GLU A 74 8.38 -15.18 -25.09
CA GLU A 74 9.36 -16.05 -24.41
C GLU A 74 9.37 -15.81 -22.88
N PRO A 75 9.58 -16.85 -22.04
CA PRO A 75 9.54 -16.77 -20.59
C PRO A 75 10.95 -16.65 -19.97
N THR A 76 11.14 -15.76 -19.01
CA THR A 76 12.35 -15.72 -18.17
C THR A 76 12.04 -16.20 -16.76
N THR A 77 12.65 -17.34 -16.44
CA THR A 77 12.79 -17.93 -15.11
C THR A 77 13.58 -17.00 -14.20
N ASN A 78 13.01 -16.60 -13.05
CA ASN A 78 13.76 -15.96 -11.97
C ASN A 78 13.40 -16.60 -10.63
N GLN A 79 14.43 -17.15 -9.97
CA GLN A 79 14.42 -17.64 -8.59
C GLN A 79 14.28 -16.47 -7.59
N PRO A 80 13.62 -16.67 -6.44
CA PRO A 80 13.60 -15.70 -5.35
C PRO A 80 14.84 -15.82 -4.42
N PRO A 81 15.38 -14.71 -3.89
CA PRO A 81 16.43 -14.74 -2.87
C PRO A 81 15.87 -14.93 -1.45
N ALA A 82 16.68 -15.57 -0.60
CA ALA A 82 16.39 -15.99 0.78
C ALA A 82 16.18 -14.84 1.79
N PRO A 83 15.43 -15.06 2.89
CA PRO A 83 15.32 -14.09 3.97
C PRO A 83 16.44 -14.26 5.02
N HIS A 84 17.15 -13.17 5.27
CA HIS A 84 18.04 -13.00 6.41
C HIS A 84 17.25 -12.93 7.72
N VAL A 85 17.60 -13.77 8.68
CA VAL A 85 17.16 -13.71 10.08
C VAL A 85 18.07 -12.72 10.82
N SER A 86 17.47 -11.75 11.52
CA SER A 86 18.17 -10.91 12.48
C SER A 86 17.35 -10.89 13.76
N GLU A 87 17.85 -11.61 14.76
CA GLU A 87 17.45 -11.50 16.16
C GLU A 87 17.83 -10.09 16.68
N ILE A 88 16.99 -9.52 17.55
CA ILE A 88 17.35 -8.84 18.81
C ILE A 88 16.08 -8.25 19.45
N THR A 89 15.69 -8.89 20.54
CA THR A 89 15.45 -8.35 21.89
C THR A 89 14.41 -7.23 22.10
N SER A 90 13.33 -7.63 22.76
CA SER A 90 12.25 -6.82 23.33
C SER A 90 12.58 -6.23 24.70
N THR A 91 12.25 -4.96 24.95
CA THR A 91 11.82 -4.42 26.27
C THR A 91 11.05 -3.11 26.04
N SER A 92 9.71 -3.14 26.04
CA SER A 92 8.77 -2.56 27.05
C SER A 92 8.40 -1.08 26.84
N GLN A 93 7.17 -0.57 27.03
CA GLN A 93 5.86 -1.10 27.41
C GLN A 93 4.82 0.07 27.29
N GLN A 94 3.53 -0.30 27.12
CA GLN A 94 2.26 0.48 27.26
C GLN A 94 1.77 1.33 26.06
N ALA A 95 0.54 1.23 25.56
CA ALA A 95 -0.63 0.37 25.86
C ALA A 95 -1.51 0.23 24.60
N ALA A 96 -1.39 -0.91 23.91
CA ALA A 96 -2.12 -1.20 22.67
C ALA A 96 -3.49 -1.84 22.94
N LYS A 97 -4.53 -1.40 22.23
CA LYS A 97 -5.82 -2.08 22.19
C LYS A 97 -5.64 -3.45 21.54
N VAL A 98 -5.94 -4.48 22.31
CA VAL A 98 -5.69 -5.90 22.01
C VAL A 98 -6.28 -6.30 20.66
N ALA A 99 -5.46 -6.90 19.78
CA ALA A 99 -5.92 -7.43 18.50
C ALA A 99 -6.94 -8.56 18.73
N THR A 100 -8.13 -8.42 18.15
CA THR A 100 -9.18 -9.45 18.16
C THR A 100 -9.26 -10.13 16.80
N HIS A 101 -9.06 -11.44 16.76
CA HIS A 101 -9.26 -12.30 15.58
C HIS A 101 -10.49 -13.20 15.83
N PRO A 102 -11.38 -13.45 14.85
CA PRO A 102 -12.61 -14.25 15.06
C PRO A 102 -12.38 -15.69 15.57
N ALA A 103 -11.18 -16.23 15.35
CA ALA A 103 -10.74 -17.54 15.87
C ALA A 103 -10.18 -17.52 17.31
N VAL A 104 -10.08 -16.35 17.96
CA VAL A 104 -9.61 -16.20 19.35
C VAL A 104 -10.75 -15.60 20.18
N LYS A 105 -11.31 -16.41 21.09
CA LYS A 105 -12.28 -15.93 22.10
C LYS A 105 -11.71 -16.21 23.48
N ASN A 106 -11.82 -15.24 24.39
CA ASN A 106 -11.42 -15.37 25.80
C ASN A 106 -9.95 -15.80 26.03
N GLY A 107 -9.00 -15.37 25.19
CA GLY A 107 -7.59 -15.73 25.34
C GLY A 107 -7.24 -17.17 24.94
N GLU A 108 -8.17 -17.89 24.30
CA GLU A 108 -7.97 -19.23 23.77
C GLU A 108 -8.29 -19.29 22.27
N ILE A 109 -7.53 -20.10 21.54
CA ILE A 109 -7.79 -20.38 20.11
C ILE A 109 -9.00 -21.32 20.08
N VAL A 110 -10.16 -20.79 19.68
CA VAL A 110 -11.38 -21.60 19.56
C VAL A 110 -11.16 -22.57 18.41
N LYS A 111 -10.97 -23.86 18.72
CA LYS A 111 -11.01 -24.94 17.72
C LYS A 111 -12.45 -25.12 17.28
N GLN A 112 -12.93 -24.26 16.38
CA GLN A 112 -14.34 -24.29 15.96
C GLN A 112 -14.70 -25.56 15.18
N PHE A 113 -13.71 -26.29 14.65
CA PHE A 113 -13.85 -27.67 14.17
C PHE A 113 -12.55 -28.44 14.46
N PRO A 114 -12.60 -29.78 14.65
CA PRO A 114 -11.38 -30.57 14.64
C PRO A 114 -10.79 -30.45 13.24
N ALA A 115 -9.71 -29.67 13.09
CA ALA A 115 -8.92 -29.69 11.86
C ALA A 115 -8.71 -31.17 11.48
N SER A 116 -9.04 -31.54 10.25
CA SER A 116 -8.93 -32.92 9.77
C SER A 116 -7.57 -33.48 10.23
N LYS A 117 -7.53 -34.71 10.73
CA LYS A 117 -6.30 -35.34 11.24
C LYS A 117 -5.13 -35.21 10.24
N VAL A 118 -5.44 -35.12 8.94
CA VAL A 118 -4.51 -34.86 7.84
C VAL A 118 -3.84 -33.47 7.92
N VAL A 119 -4.60 -32.42 8.22
CA VAL A 119 -4.08 -31.04 8.34
C VAL A 119 -3.20 -30.90 9.59
N GLN A 120 -3.60 -31.50 10.70
CA GLN A 120 -2.79 -31.51 11.93
C GLN A 120 -1.47 -32.27 11.73
N ASN A 121 -1.53 -33.44 11.10
CA ASN A 121 -0.33 -34.23 10.78
C ASN A 121 0.60 -33.47 9.81
N ALA A 122 0.04 -32.83 8.77
CA ALA A 122 0.84 -32.03 7.84
C ALA A 122 1.53 -30.83 8.54
N LEU A 123 0.84 -30.16 9.46
CA LEU A 123 1.41 -29.07 10.27
C LEU A 123 2.52 -29.55 11.21
N GLU A 124 2.36 -30.72 11.83
CA GLU A 124 3.41 -31.30 12.69
C GLU A 124 4.67 -31.66 11.91
N VAL A 125 4.53 -32.25 10.72
CA VAL A 125 5.65 -32.55 9.82
C VAL A 125 6.36 -31.26 9.38
N TYR A 126 5.61 -30.21 9.08
CA TYR A 126 6.15 -28.90 8.70
C TYR A 126 6.91 -28.21 9.85
N ARG A 127 6.41 -28.31 11.09
CA ARG A 127 7.14 -27.80 12.27
C ARG A 127 8.49 -28.48 12.45
N ARG A 128 8.53 -29.81 12.30
CA ARG A 128 9.79 -30.56 12.36
C ARG A 128 10.74 -30.08 11.26
N ALA A 129 10.25 -29.84 10.05
CA ALA A 129 11.07 -29.31 8.95
C ALA A 129 11.75 -27.98 9.32
N ILE A 130 11.01 -27.05 9.93
CA ILE A 130 11.55 -25.76 10.42
C ILE A 130 12.55 -25.97 11.55
N ASP A 131 12.29 -26.89 12.48
CA ASP A 131 13.22 -27.17 13.57
C ASP A 131 14.57 -27.70 13.03
N HIS A 132 14.55 -28.54 11.99
CA HIS A 132 15.76 -29.01 11.31
C HIS A 132 16.44 -27.88 10.51
N GLU A 133 15.68 -26.99 9.88
CA GLU A 133 16.21 -25.81 9.20
C GLU A 133 16.91 -24.85 10.17
N GLN A 134 16.33 -24.61 11.34
CA GLN A 134 16.92 -23.77 12.40
C GLN A 134 18.19 -24.40 12.99
N ARG A 135 18.29 -25.73 12.99
CA ARG A 135 19.49 -26.48 13.40
C ARG A 135 20.55 -26.58 12.31
N GLY A 136 20.26 -26.13 11.09
CA GLY A 136 21.17 -26.21 9.93
C GLY A 136 21.19 -27.57 9.20
N GLU A 137 20.27 -28.48 9.54
CA GLU A 137 20.13 -29.81 8.92
C GLU A 137 19.23 -29.72 7.67
N LEU A 138 19.74 -29.07 6.62
CA LEU A 138 18.97 -28.71 5.42
C LEU A 138 18.45 -29.92 4.63
N ASP A 139 19.21 -31.03 4.58
CA ASP A 139 18.84 -32.21 3.80
C ASP A 139 17.61 -32.92 4.39
N GLU A 140 17.55 -33.04 5.71
CA GLU A 140 16.39 -33.60 6.42
C GLU A 140 15.19 -32.65 6.38
N ALA A 141 15.42 -31.35 6.50
CA ALA A 141 14.38 -30.31 6.37
C ALA A 141 13.69 -30.38 5.00
N LEU A 142 14.45 -30.52 3.90
CA LEU A 142 13.88 -30.62 2.54
C LEU A 142 12.97 -31.85 2.35
N LEU A 143 13.33 -33.00 2.95
CA LEU A 143 12.51 -34.20 2.89
C LEU A 143 11.17 -34.00 3.64
N LEU A 144 11.25 -33.40 4.83
CA LEU A 144 10.07 -33.10 5.65
C LEU A 144 9.18 -32.03 5.00
N TYR A 145 9.76 -31.02 4.34
CA TYR A 145 8.99 -30.03 3.57
C TYR A 145 8.23 -30.70 2.42
N ARG A 146 8.90 -31.54 1.62
CA ARG A 146 8.25 -32.29 0.53
C ARG A 146 7.12 -33.18 1.07
N GLN A 147 7.31 -33.81 2.22
CA GLN A 147 6.29 -34.63 2.86
C GLN A 147 5.10 -33.79 3.33
N ALA A 148 5.34 -32.62 3.95
CA ALA A 148 4.29 -31.71 4.39
C ALA A 148 3.45 -31.19 3.21
N PHE A 149 4.08 -30.72 2.13
CA PHE A 149 3.39 -30.21 0.93
C PHE A 149 2.61 -31.31 0.18
N ARG A 150 3.06 -32.57 0.24
CA ARG A 150 2.29 -33.71 -0.29
C ARG A 150 1.01 -33.99 0.50
N LEU A 151 1.02 -33.75 1.81
CA LEU A 151 -0.14 -33.97 2.68
C LEU A 151 -1.16 -32.82 2.57
N ASN A 152 -0.68 -31.58 2.43
CA ASN A 152 -1.50 -30.41 2.14
C ASN A 152 -0.67 -29.36 1.39
N ASP A 153 -1.23 -28.79 0.35
CA ASP A 153 -0.54 -27.80 -0.48
C ASP A 153 -0.38 -26.44 0.23
N ASN A 154 -1.28 -26.13 1.19
CA ASN A 154 -1.35 -24.84 1.90
C ASN A 154 -0.78 -24.87 3.34
N VAL A 155 0.17 -25.77 3.65
CA VAL A 155 0.67 -25.99 5.03
C VAL A 155 1.47 -24.80 5.56
N ASP A 156 2.22 -24.13 4.68
CA ASP A 156 2.99 -22.93 4.96
C ASP A 156 2.12 -21.79 5.52
N ARG A 157 0.98 -21.52 4.86
CA ARG A 157 0.02 -20.49 5.28
C ARG A 157 -0.70 -20.88 6.56
N ALA A 158 -1.02 -22.16 6.73
CA ALA A 158 -1.63 -22.66 7.95
C ALA A 158 -0.68 -22.51 9.16
N TYR A 159 0.61 -22.75 8.96
CA TYR A 159 1.64 -22.54 9.98
C TYR A 159 1.80 -21.05 10.35
N HIS A 160 1.91 -20.15 9.37
CA HIS A 160 1.99 -18.71 9.61
C HIS A 160 0.75 -18.15 10.32
N ARG A 161 -0.44 -18.67 9.99
CA ARG A 161 -1.68 -18.32 10.69
C ARG A 161 -1.63 -18.73 12.15
N GLU A 162 -1.19 -19.96 12.44
CA GLU A 162 -1.08 -20.42 13.83
C GLU A 162 -0.06 -19.59 14.62
N GLN A 163 1.05 -19.22 13.99
CA GLN A 163 2.05 -18.34 14.60
C GLN A 163 1.47 -16.94 14.88
N MET A 164 0.69 -16.37 13.95
CA MET A 164 -0.02 -15.10 14.14
C MET A 164 -1.08 -15.20 15.25
N LEU A 165 -1.84 -16.29 15.31
CA LEU A 165 -2.84 -16.49 16.37
C LEU A 165 -2.18 -16.66 17.74
N LYS A 166 -1.05 -17.38 17.80
CA LYS A 166 -0.25 -17.54 19.02
C LYS A 166 0.35 -16.22 19.49
N SER A 167 0.84 -15.37 18.57
CA SER A 167 1.34 -14.04 18.94
C SER A 167 0.21 -13.16 19.46
N ILE A 168 -0.95 -13.17 18.81
CA ILE A 168 -2.13 -12.42 19.28
C ILE A 168 -2.54 -12.87 20.68
N VAL A 169 -2.64 -14.19 20.94
CA VAL A 169 -2.99 -14.74 22.27
C VAL A 169 -1.93 -14.39 23.32
N LYS A 170 -0.65 -14.42 22.97
CA LYS A 170 0.45 -14.00 23.84
C LYS A 170 0.30 -12.52 24.21
N ASP A 171 0.00 -11.66 23.24
CA ASP A 171 -0.26 -10.23 23.46
C ASP A 171 -1.49 -10.00 24.37
N GLN A 172 -2.54 -10.84 24.27
CA GLN A 172 -3.71 -10.75 25.18
C GLN A 172 -3.36 -11.19 26.62
N LYS A 173 -2.54 -12.24 26.78
CA LYS A 173 -2.09 -12.73 28.10
C LYS A 173 -1.13 -11.75 28.77
N GLU A 174 -0.24 -11.13 28.01
CA GLU A 174 0.66 -10.10 28.53
C GLU A 174 -0.11 -8.83 28.91
N ALA A 175 -1.15 -8.44 28.16
CA ALA A 175 -2.02 -7.32 28.51
C ALA A 175 -2.84 -7.54 29.79
N THR A 176 -3.29 -8.78 30.07
CA THR A 176 -4.02 -9.11 31.30
C THR A 176 -3.10 -9.17 32.53
N HIS A 177 -1.88 -9.69 32.38
CA HIS A 177 -0.87 -9.68 33.45
C HIS A 177 -0.42 -8.25 33.80
N ASN A 178 -0.19 -7.39 32.80
CA ASN A 178 0.22 -5.99 33.04
C ASN A 178 -0.90 -5.14 33.67
N ARG A 179 -2.17 -5.50 33.48
CA ARG A 179 -3.32 -4.81 34.08
C ARG A 179 -3.51 -5.17 35.57
N ALA A 180 -3.12 -6.38 35.98
CA ALA A 180 -3.09 -6.76 37.40
C ALA A 180 -1.98 -6.02 38.16
N LEU A 181 -0.78 -5.90 37.55
CA LEU A 181 0.34 -5.16 38.11
C LEU A 181 0.11 -3.64 38.18
N SER A 182 -0.63 -3.05 37.24
CA SER A 182 -0.96 -1.61 37.29
C SER A 182 -1.94 -1.26 38.41
N ALA A 183 -2.84 -2.19 38.77
CA ALA A 183 -3.79 -1.99 39.86
C ALA A 183 -3.09 -2.00 41.25
N GLU A 184 -2.01 -2.76 41.39
CA GLU A 184 -1.17 -2.76 42.61
C GLU A 184 -0.22 -1.54 42.67
N ALA A 185 0.17 -0.99 41.52
CA ALA A 185 1.01 0.22 41.44
C ALA A 185 0.24 1.53 41.69
N GLU A 186 -1.07 1.58 41.41
CA GLU A 186 -1.93 2.74 41.70
C GLU A 186 -2.17 2.95 43.20
N ASP A 187 -2.11 1.89 44.02
CA ASP A 187 -2.24 1.98 45.48
C ASP A 187 -0.94 2.51 46.15
N LEU A 188 0.21 2.32 45.49
CA LEU A 188 1.51 2.83 45.94
C LEU A 188 1.81 4.25 45.44
N SER A 189 1.29 4.66 44.28
CA SER A 189 1.48 6.01 43.73
C SER A 189 0.74 7.09 44.52
N ALA A 190 -0.41 6.75 45.12
CA ALA A 190 -1.15 7.65 46.03
C ALA A 190 -0.35 8.03 47.29
N SER A 191 0.65 7.22 47.68
CA SER A 191 1.52 7.49 48.82
C SER A 191 2.76 8.34 48.47
N PHE A 192 3.06 8.55 47.18
CA PHE A 192 4.31 9.14 46.70
C PHE A 192 4.20 10.61 46.25
N GLU A 193 2.99 11.18 46.16
CA GLU A 193 2.79 12.58 45.75
C GLU A 193 3.29 13.64 46.77
N SER A 194 3.80 13.23 47.93
CA SER A 194 4.27 14.17 48.96
C SER A 194 5.73 14.56 48.88
N THR A 195 6.57 13.95 48.04
CA THR A 195 7.98 14.38 47.92
C THR A 195 8.57 13.99 46.56
N VAL A 196 8.99 14.97 45.74
CA VAL A 196 10.37 15.09 45.21
C VAL A 196 10.46 16.04 44.00
N THR A 197 11.46 16.91 44.14
CA THR A 197 12.07 17.92 43.29
C THR A 197 12.55 17.42 41.91
N ILE A 198 12.17 18.11 40.83
CA ILE A 198 12.67 17.88 39.47
C ILE A 198 13.99 18.65 39.27
N LYS A 199 15.07 17.94 38.92
CA LYS A 199 16.31 18.54 38.36
C LYS A 199 16.12 18.80 36.85
N PRO A 200 16.47 19.98 36.32
CA PRO A 200 16.33 20.27 34.90
C PRO A 200 17.53 19.72 34.12
N VAL A 201 17.28 18.87 33.12
CA VAL A 201 18.26 18.58 32.07
C VAL A 201 18.11 19.62 30.98
N ALA A 202 19.03 20.58 30.98
CA ALA A 202 19.17 21.59 29.94
C ALA A 202 19.74 20.96 28.64
N LYS A 203 18.93 20.93 27.58
CA LYS A 203 19.40 21.06 26.19
C LYS A 203 18.41 21.92 25.41
N LYS A 204 18.92 23.03 24.87
CA LYS A 204 18.23 24.03 24.02
C LYS A 204 17.24 23.35 23.05
N ALA A 205 15.95 23.53 23.30
CA ALA A 205 14.86 22.99 22.47
C ALA A 205 13.95 24.10 21.92
N GLU A 206 14.54 25.20 21.45
CA GLU A 206 13.81 26.34 20.87
C GLU A 206 14.18 26.62 19.40
N VAL A 207 15.10 25.86 18.80
CA VAL A 207 15.47 26.02 17.39
C VAL A 207 14.86 24.87 16.59
N ALA A 208 14.12 25.21 15.53
CA ALA A 208 13.61 24.27 14.54
C ALA A 208 14.73 23.30 14.10
N THR A 209 14.63 22.03 14.47
CA THR A 209 15.56 20.98 14.07
C THR A 209 15.27 20.61 12.61
N VAL A 210 15.94 21.29 11.68
CA VAL A 210 15.80 21.03 10.25
C VAL A 210 16.91 20.08 9.81
N THR A 211 16.55 19.08 9.00
CA THR A 211 17.51 18.09 8.48
C THR A 211 17.63 18.12 6.95
N GLY A 212 18.75 17.60 6.43
CA GLY A 212 18.95 17.38 4.99
C GLY A 212 19.29 18.64 4.17
N PRO A 213 18.97 18.67 2.86
CA PRO A 213 19.32 19.77 1.96
C PRO A 213 18.77 21.13 2.37
N LEU A 214 17.66 21.13 3.11
CA LEU A 214 17.07 22.36 3.63
C LEU A 214 17.94 22.97 4.74
N ALA A 215 18.59 22.16 5.56
CA ALA A 215 19.52 22.63 6.59
C ALA A 215 20.73 23.33 5.96
N SER A 216 21.31 22.76 4.89
CA SER A 216 22.40 23.41 4.15
C SER A 216 21.95 24.72 3.48
N LEU A 217 20.71 24.78 2.99
CA LEU A 217 20.17 26.01 2.42
C LEU A 217 20.01 27.10 3.49
N ILE A 218 19.50 26.75 4.68
CA ILE A 218 19.32 27.70 5.79
C ILE A 218 20.66 28.21 6.31
N GLN A 219 21.70 27.36 6.31
CA GLN A 219 23.05 27.79 6.69
C GLN A 219 23.60 28.88 5.76
N SER A 220 23.15 28.94 4.50
CA SER A 220 23.51 30.02 3.57
C SER A 220 22.80 31.34 3.84
N TYR A 221 21.79 31.36 4.71
CA TYR A 221 21.01 32.56 4.98
C TYR A 221 21.74 33.48 5.95
N ALA A 222 21.50 34.79 5.81
CA ALA A 222 21.96 35.76 6.79
C ALA A 222 21.24 35.56 8.14
N THR A 223 21.92 35.89 9.24
CA THR A 223 21.37 35.75 10.60
C THR A 223 20.17 36.69 10.83
N ASP A 224 20.25 37.91 10.29
CA ASP A 224 19.22 38.94 10.50
C ASP A 224 18.26 39.00 9.31
N LEU A 225 17.30 38.07 9.28
CA LEU A 225 16.27 38.04 8.25
C LEU A 225 15.10 38.95 8.62
N ARG A 226 14.70 39.79 7.66
CA ARG A 226 13.54 40.69 7.74
C ARG A 226 12.64 40.52 6.53
N PHE A 227 11.38 40.94 6.66
CA PHE A 227 10.54 41.11 5.49
C PHE A 227 10.94 42.43 4.85
N GLU A 228 11.22 42.40 3.56
CA GLU A 228 11.62 43.57 2.76
C GLU A 228 10.63 43.69 1.60
N PRO A 229 10.20 44.92 1.25
CA PRO A 229 9.24 45.10 0.19
C PRO A 229 9.99 45.02 -1.15
N GLU A 230 9.29 44.57 -2.20
CA GLU A 230 9.82 44.66 -3.56
C GLU A 230 9.87 46.12 -4.04
N ASN A 231 8.91 46.93 -3.57
CA ASN A 231 8.83 48.36 -3.81
C ASN A 231 9.10 49.13 -2.51
N GLU A 232 10.22 49.86 -2.45
CA GLU A 232 10.64 50.63 -1.26
C GLU A 232 9.63 51.70 -0.81
N LEU A 233 8.73 52.12 -1.71
CA LEU A 233 7.70 53.13 -1.42
C LEU A 233 6.46 52.55 -0.69
N GLU A 234 6.33 51.23 -0.62
CA GLU A 234 5.17 50.56 -0.02
C GLU A 234 5.48 50.06 1.39
N PRO A 235 4.57 50.29 2.36
CA PRO A 235 4.75 49.78 3.72
C PRO A 235 4.49 48.27 3.78
N ILE A 236 5.29 47.56 4.58
CA ILE A 236 5.04 46.15 4.89
C ILE A 236 4.19 46.05 6.15
N LEU A 237 2.98 45.49 6.02
CA LEU A 237 2.10 45.28 7.18
C LEU A 237 2.49 44.05 8.02
N LEU A 238 3.25 43.11 7.45
CA LEU A 238 3.70 41.90 8.13
C LEU A 238 4.76 42.16 9.20
N THR A 239 5.55 43.24 9.09
CA THR A 239 6.55 43.62 10.10
C THR A 239 5.93 44.25 11.34
N THR A 240 4.70 44.78 11.23
CA THR A 240 3.94 45.32 12.38
C THR A 240 3.52 44.21 13.35
N ILE A 241 3.43 42.97 12.88
CA ILE A 241 2.97 41.82 13.66
C ILE A 241 4.19 41.13 14.30
N PRO A 242 4.21 40.92 15.62
CA PRO A 242 5.22 40.09 16.29
C PRO A 242 5.32 38.68 15.70
N GLU A 243 6.52 38.10 15.71
CA GLU A 243 6.79 36.81 15.07
C GLU A 243 5.99 35.66 15.70
N GLU A 244 5.72 35.73 17.00
CA GLU A 244 4.93 34.76 17.74
C GLU A 244 3.47 34.74 17.24
N LEU A 245 2.91 35.92 16.95
CA LEU A 245 1.57 36.03 16.38
C LEU A 245 1.55 35.54 14.93
N LEU A 246 2.60 35.78 14.15
CA LEU A 246 2.72 35.23 12.80
C LEU A 246 2.75 33.70 12.84
N VAL A 247 3.56 33.09 13.71
CA VAL A 247 3.60 31.63 13.88
C VAL A 247 2.23 31.09 14.31
N ALA A 248 1.54 31.78 15.24
CA ALA A 248 0.19 31.40 15.66
C ALA A 248 -0.82 31.46 14.49
N ILE A 249 -0.77 32.49 13.64
CA ILE A 249 -1.61 32.59 12.44
C ILE A 249 -1.28 31.46 11.44
N ILE A 250 0.01 31.22 11.18
CA ILE A 250 0.49 30.18 10.26
C ILE A 250 0.06 28.79 10.75
N SER A 251 0.04 28.56 12.06
CA SER A 251 -0.40 27.28 12.66
C SER A 251 -1.86 26.92 12.35
N LYS A 252 -2.69 27.88 11.92
CA LYS A 252 -4.08 27.66 11.51
C LYS A 252 -4.25 27.36 10.03
N LEU A 253 -3.19 27.50 9.23
CA LEU A 253 -3.22 27.25 7.79
C LEU A 253 -3.08 25.75 7.51
N ASP A 254 -3.58 25.33 6.34
CA ASP A 254 -3.34 23.97 5.87
C ASP A 254 -1.86 23.78 5.49
N PRO A 255 -1.31 22.56 5.59
CA PRO A 255 0.10 22.30 5.30
C PRO A 255 0.54 22.77 3.90
N THR A 256 -0.38 22.77 2.92
CA THR A 256 -0.08 23.27 1.57
C THR A 256 0.12 24.77 1.56
N SER A 257 -0.73 25.53 2.27
CA SER A 257 -0.60 26.98 2.38
C SER A 257 0.61 27.39 3.20
N VAL A 258 0.95 26.64 4.26
CA VAL A 258 2.21 26.82 5.01
C VAL A 258 3.40 26.72 4.06
N GLU A 259 3.48 25.65 3.25
CA GLU A 259 4.58 25.47 2.30
C GLU A 259 4.59 26.49 1.15
N ARG A 260 3.42 27.00 0.73
CA ARG A 260 3.33 28.09 -0.25
C ARG A 260 3.85 29.40 0.33
N PHE A 261 3.44 29.75 1.55
CA PHE A 261 3.93 30.94 2.25
C PHE A 261 5.45 30.87 2.45
N ALA A 262 5.96 29.68 2.78
CA ALA A 262 7.37 29.43 2.94
C ALA A 262 8.22 29.62 1.65
N ARG A 263 7.59 29.77 0.47
CA ARG A 263 8.27 30.08 -0.79
C ARG A 263 8.34 31.58 -1.10
N VAL A 264 7.66 32.43 -0.32
CA VAL A 264 7.58 33.87 -0.57
C VAL A 264 8.93 34.55 -0.31
N CYS A 265 9.54 34.32 0.85
CA CYS A 265 10.84 34.90 1.20
C CYS A 265 11.63 33.99 2.15
N LYS A 266 12.93 34.29 2.33
CA LYS A 266 13.82 33.55 3.25
C LYS A 266 13.32 33.60 4.70
N LYS A 267 12.81 34.75 5.16
CA LYS A 267 12.22 34.89 6.50
C LYS A 267 10.98 34.01 6.68
N ALA A 268 10.06 34.02 5.71
CA ALA A 268 8.87 33.18 5.72
C ALA A 268 9.25 31.69 5.78
N ARG A 269 10.29 31.26 5.03
CA ARG A 269 10.81 29.89 5.12
C ARG A 269 11.22 29.54 6.55
N ILE A 270 11.99 30.39 7.23
CA ILE A 270 12.40 30.13 8.63
C ILE A 270 11.19 30.06 9.57
N LEU A 271 10.26 31.02 9.48
CA LEU A 271 9.07 31.04 10.34
C LEU A 271 8.23 29.78 10.19
N THR A 272 8.06 29.29 8.96
CA THR A 272 7.28 28.06 8.71
C THR A 272 7.95 26.79 9.20
N LEU A 273 9.23 26.82 9.55
CA LEU A 273 9.95 25.64 10.06
C LEU A 273 9.77 25.47 11.57
N ASP A 274 9.12 26.41 12.24
CA ASP A 274 8.86 26.32 13.67
C ASP A 274 8.14 25.01 14.03
N SER A 275 8.64 24.37 15.10
CA SER A 275 8.13 23.08 15.55
C SER A 275 6.69 23.18 16.09
N GLY A 276 6.27 24.35 16.56
CA GLY A 276 4.92 24.62 17.03
C GLY A 276 3.86 24.49 15.92
N ILE A 277 4.25 24.67 14.65
CA ILE A 277 3.35 24.49 13.49
C ILE A 277 3.18 22.99 13.18
N TRP A 278 4.28 22.24 13.13
CA TRP A 278 4.27 20.85 12.65
C TRP A 278 3.92 19.83 13.74
N ARG A 279 4.24 20.09 15.01
CA ARG A 279 3.91 19.18 16.12
C ARG A 279 2.41 18.88 16.22
N PRO A 280 1.50 19.88 16.22
CA PRO A 280 0.06 19.61 16.21
C PRO A 280 -0.38 18.85 14.97
N LEU A 281 0.15 19.21 13.78
CA LEU A 281 -0.19 18.53 12.52
C LEU A 281 0.14 17.04 12.56
N VAL A 282 1.33 16.68 13.05
CA VAL A 282 1.74 15.28 13.24
C VAL A 282 0.80 14.57 14.22
N ARG A 283 0.52 15.16 15.39
CA ARG A 283 -0.37 14.56 16.42
C ARG A 283 -1.81 14.37 15.94
N HIS A 284 -2.33 15.30 15.14
CA HIS A 284 -3.70 15.20 14.60
C HIS A 284 -3.80 14.24 13.43
N THR A 285 -2.74 14.10 12.64
CA THR A 285 -2.73 13.25 11.44
C THR A 285 -2.51 11.79 11.79
N TYR A 286 -1.55 11.52 12.68
CA TYR A 286 -1.13 10.17 13.02
C TYR A 286 -1.87 9.67 14.27
N GLN A 287 -3.15 9.40 14.08
CA GLN A 287 -4.03 8.79 15.07
C GLN A 287 -4.38 7.35 14.65
N PRO A 288 -4.74 6.46 15.59
CA PRO A 288 -5.28 5.16 15.25
C PRO A 288 -6.50 5.32 14.33
N PRO A 289 -6.60 4.55 13.21
CA PRO A 289 -5.84 3.35 12.86
C PRO A 289 -4.69 3.55 11.84
N GLN A 290 -4.26 4.80 11.59
CA GLN A 290 -3.06 5.04 10.75
C GLN A 290 -1.79 4.54 11.41
N ILE A 291 -1.72 4.66 12.73
CA ILE A 291 -0.63 4.12 13.54
C ILE A 291 -1.25 3.26 14.65
N PRO A 292 -0.72 2.04 14.90
CA PRO A 292 -1.26 1.17 15.93
C PRO A 292 -1.04 1.72 17.35
N ASP A 293 0.12 2.33 17.61
CA ASP A 293 0.50 2.85 18.92
C ASP A 293 1.35 4.14 18.84
N ILE A 294 1.24 4.99 19.87
CA ILE A 294 2.01 6.24 20.01
C ILE A 294 3.51 5.95 20.06
N THR A 295 3.93 4.80 20.61
CA THR A 295 5.34 4.37 20.62
C THR A 295 5.95 4.35 19.22
N MET A 296 5.23 3.83 18.22
CA MET A 296 5.69 3.83 16.83
C MET A 296 5.84 5.25 16.26
N LEU A 297 4.97 6.17 16.68
CA LEU A 297 5.10 7.58 16.31
C LEU A 297 6.35 8.21 16.94
N LEU A 298 6.67 7.88 18.19
CA LEU A 298 7.88 8.37 18.86
C LEU A 298 9.14 7.83 18.17
N SER A 299 9.20 6.53 17.88
CA SER A 299 10.31 5.94 17.11
C SER A 299 10.43 6.58 15.73
N ALA A 300 9.31 6.87 15.07
CA ALA A 300 9.27 7.57 13.80
C ALA A 300 9.81 9.01 13.88
N ILE A 301 9.62 9.71 15.00
CA ILE A 301 10.14 11.05 15.25
C ILE A 301 11.65 11.00 15.55
N GLU A 302 12.07 10.04 16.37
CA GLU A 302 13.46 9.85 16.76
C GLU A 302 14.35 9.50 15.57
N MET A 303 13.90 8.56 14.72
CA MET A 303 14.59 8.20 13.47
C MET A 303 14.81 9.39 12.52
N ARG A 304 14.04 10.47 12.68
CA ARG A 304 14.08 11.68 11.84
C ARG A 304 14.61 12.88 12.61
N SER A 305 15.41 12.63 13.65
CA SER A 305 16.10 13.66 14.45
C SER A 305 15.16 14.74 14.99
N PHE A 306 13.94 14.37 15.37
CA PHE A 306 12.91 15.29 15.89
C PHE A 306 12.43 16.38 14.91
N ASP A 307 12.69 16.21 13.61
CA ASP A 307 12.17 17.08 12.55
C ASP A 307 10.70 16.74 12.22
N TYR A 308 9.77 17.38 12.93
CA TYR A 308 8.33 17.16 12.77
C TYR A 308 7.81 17.44 11.36
N ARG A 309 8.41 18.41 10.66
CA ARG A 309 8.05 18.71 9.27
C ARG A 309 8.40 17.53 8.38
N ARG A 310 9.62 17.01 8.52
CA ARG A 310 10.08 15.85 7.76
C ARG A 310 9.26 14.60 8.07
N VAL A 311 8.95 14.36 9.35
CA VAL A 311 8.03 13.29 9.77
C VAL A 311 6.69 13.42 9.04
N PHE A 312 6.08 14.60 9.02
CA PHE A 312 4.79 14.82 8.37
C PHE A 312 4.80 14.57 6.85
N ILE A 313 5.93 14.81 6.18
CA ILE A 313 6.06 14.62 4.73
C ILE A 313 6.44 13.18 4.39
N GLU A 314 7.43 12.62 5.07
CA GLU A 314 8.04 11.33 4.70
C GLU A 314 7.41 10.12 5.38
N HIS A 315 6.69 10.29 6.49
CA HIS A 315 6.07 9.15 7.15
C HIS A 315 4.78 8.75 6.41
N PRO A 316 4.60 7.45 6.07
CA PRO A 316 3.41 6.97 5.35
C PRO A 316 2.12 7.40 6.04
N ARG A 317 1.21 8.03 5.29
CA ARG A 317 -0.12 8.38 5.80
C ARG A 317 -1.19 8.10 4.78
N LEU A 318 -2.34 7.66 5.26
CA LEU A 318 -3.51 7.50 4.44
C LEU A 318 -4.27 8.82 4.30
N ARG A 319 -4.78 9.11 3.11
CA ARG A 319 -5.64 10.27 2.89
C ARG A 319 -7.10 9.89 3.07
N LEU A 320 -7.77 10.58 3.99
CA LEU A 320 -9.17 10.36 4.32
C LEU A 320 -10.10 11.41 3.65
N ASP A 321 -9.52 12.48 3.08
CA ASP A 321 -10.22 13.61 2.45
C ASP A 321 -10.68 13.33 1.00
N GLY A 322 -10.89 12.07 0.64
CA GLY A 322 -11.17 11.70 -0.74
C GLY A 322 -11.38 10.20 -0.95
N VAL A 323 -11.16 9.77 -2.20
CA VAL A 323 -11.38 8.40 -2.65
C VAL A 323 -10.23 7.95 -3.53
N TYR A 324 -9.86 6.68 -3.40
CA TYR A 324 -8.86 6.03 -4.23
C TYR A 324 -9.57 5.28 -5.36
N ILE A 325 -9.20 5.55 -6.61
CA ILE A 325 -9.89 5.04 -7.80
C ILE A 325 -8.90 4.28 -8.68
N ALA A 326 -9.22 3.04 -9.02
CA ALA A 326 -8.53 2.29 -10.06
C ALA A 326 -9.46 2.13 -11.27
N THR A 327 -9.02 2.63 -12.43
CA THR A 327 -9.73 2.46 -13.71
C THR A 327 -9.13 1.26 -14.43
N CYS A 328 -9.90 0.18 -14.50
CA CYS A 328 -9.49 -1.08 -15.10
C CYS A 328 -10.25 -1.29 -16.42
N HIS A 329 -9.59 -1.96 -17.36
CA HIS A 329 -10.20 -2.38 -18.61
C HIS A 329 -9.78 -3.81 -18.94
N TYR A 330 -10.69 -4.57 -19.54
CA TYR A 330 -10.36 -5.86 -20.12
C TYR A 330 -11.11 -6.05 -21.43
N ILE A 331 -10.54 -6.86 -22.32
CA ILE A 331 -11.16 -7.18 -23.60
C ILE A 331 -11.93 -8.48 -23.42
N ARG A 332 -13.22 -8.46 -23.74
CA ARG A 332 -14.06 -9.65 -23.81
C ARG A 332 -14.36 -9.97 -25.27
N PRO A 333 -14.16 -11.21 -25.74
CA PRO A 333 -14.61 -11.59 -27.06
C PRO A 333 -16.14 -11.47 -27.12
N GLY A 334 -16.63 -10.75 -28.13
CA GLY A 334 -18.04 -10.65 -28.47
C GLY A 334 -18.49 -11.89 -29.23
N LEU A 335 -19.80 -12.09 -29.30
CA LEU A 335 -20.37 -13.11 -30.16
C LEU A 335 -20.48 -12.53 -31.58
N SER A 336 -19.87 -13.17 -32.56
CA SER A 336 -20.07 -12.86 -33.97
C SER A 336 -20.62 -14.08 -34.69
N GLU A 337 -21.56 -13.84 -35.60
CA GLU A 337 -22.14 -14.90 -36.44
C GLU A 337 -21.16 -15.30 -37.57
N ASN A 338 -20.28 -14.37 -37.95
CA ASN A 338 -19.25 -14.56 -38.96
C ASN A 338 -17.91 -14.93 -38.32
N HIS A 339 -17.41 -16.14 -38.60
CA HIS A 339 -16.12 -16.65 -38.12
C HIS A 339 -14.90 -15.81 -38.57
N TRP A 340 -15.03 -15.00 -39.63
CA TRP A 340 -13.98 -14.09 -40.10
C TRP A 340 -14.02 -12.70 -39.45
N VAL A 341 -15.06 -12.38 -38.68
CA VAL A 341 -15.20 -11.09 -37.99
C VAL A 341 -15.09 -11.34 -36.49
N ASN A 342 -13.95 -10.98 -35.91
CA ASN A 342 -13.76 -11.03 -34.46
C ASN A 342 -14.26 -9.73 -33.84
N ILE A 343 -15.41 -9.77 -33.17
CA ILE A 343 -15.91 -8.64 -32.38
C ILE A 343 -15.27 -8.71 -31.00
N SER A 344 -14.68 -7.61 -30.53
CA SER A 344 -14.10 -7.52 -29.19
C SER A 344 -14.69 -6.35 -28.44
N HIS A 345 -15.22 -6.59 -27.24
CA HIS A 345 -15.75 -5.54 -26.37
C HIS A 345 -14.68 -5.10 -25.38
N LEU A 346 -14.36 -3.81 -25.36
CA LEU A 346 -13.54 -3.21 -24.31
C LEU A 346 -14.45 -2.88 -23.13
N ILE A 347 -14.36 -3.65 -22.05
CA ILE A 347 -15.15 -3.42 -20.84
C ILE A 347 -14.33 -2.56 -19.87
N THR A 348 -14.87 -1.40 -19.52
CA THR A 348 -14.30 -0.53 -18.49
C THR A 348 -15.04 -0.73 -17.17
N TYR A 349 -14.28 -0.83 -16.08
CA TYR A 349 -14.85 -0.85 -14.73
C TYR A 349 -13.94 -0.09 -13.77
N HIS A 350 -14.53 0.41 -12.69
CA HIS A 350 -13.85 1.19 -11.67
C HIS A 350 -13.92 0.49 -10.33
N ARG A 351 -12.78 0.47 -9.63
CA ARG A 351 -12.72 0.10 -8.21
C ARG A 351 -12.52 1.35 -7.38
N TYR A 352 -13.34 1.52 -6.35
CA TYR A 352 -13.26 2.64 -5.42
C TYR A 352 -12.91 2.14 -4.02
N LEU A 353 -11.99 2.82 -3.36
CA LEU A 353 -11.69 2.65 -1.95
C LEU A 353 -11.85 3.98 -1.23
N ARG A 354 -12.71 4.01 -0.21
CA ARG A 354 -12.89 5.17 0.67
C ARG A 354 -12.60 4.77 2.10
N PHE A 355 -11.70 5.50 2.75
CA PHE A 355 -11.25 5.23 4.10
C PHE A 355 -11.80 6.26 5.07
N PHE A 356 -12.13 5.81 6.28
CA PHE A 356 -12.70 6.65 7.34
C PHE A 356 -11.79 6.65 8.58
N ALA A 357 -11.84 7.75 9.35
CA ALA A 357 -11.03 7.93 10.55
C ALA A 357 -11.36 6.93 11.67
N ASN A 358 -12.58 6.37 11.68
CA ASN A 358 -12.99 5.32 12.61
C ASN A 358 -12.43 3.92 12.27
N GLY A 359 -11.64 3.80 11.20
CA GLY A 359 -11.08 2.52 10.74
C GLY A 359 -11.96 1.74 9.80
N GLN A 360 -13.11 2.27 9.38
CA GLN A 360 -13.93 1.63 8.35
C GLN A 360 -13.39 1.95 6.95
N VAL A 361 -13.60 1.01 6.02
CA VAL A 361 -13.32 1.17 4.59
C VAL A 361 -14.52 0.73 3.77
N LEU A 362 -14.81 1.47 2.70
CA LEU A 362 -15.72 1.05 1.64
C LEU A 362 -14.92 0.63 0.43
N SER A 363 -15.21 -0.55 -0.10
CA SER A 363 -14.67 -1.07 -1.35
C SER A 363 -15.83 -1.29 -2.33
N LEU A 364 -15.85 -0.56 -3.43
CA LEU A 364 -16.91 -0.67 -4.43
C LEU A 364 -16.31 -1.06 -5.78
N LEU A 365 -16.86 -2.11 -6.38
CA LEU A 365 -16.66 -2.47 -7.78
C LEU A 365 -17.87 -1.97 -8.59
N ALA A 366 -17.65 -0.98 -9.46
CA ALA A 366 -18.69 -0.45 -10.35
C ALA A 366 -18.31 -0.61 -11.82
N ASN A 367 -19.29 -0.94 -12.66
CA ASN A 367 -19.11 -1.02 -14.11
C ASN A 367 -19.26 0.37 -14.76
N GLU A 368 -18.98 0.45 -16.06
CA GLU A 368 -19.07 1.67 -16.89
C GLU A 368 -20.42 2.41 -16.80
N GLU A 369 -21.52 1.71 -16.52
CA GLU A 369 -22.85 2.30 -16.32
C GLU A 369 -22.87 3.38 -15.23
N HIS A 370 -21.99 3.27 -14.23
CA HIS A 370 -21.92 4.18 -13.09
C HIS A 370 -20.65 5.03 -13.19
N ALA A 371 -20.77 6.20 -13.82
CA ALA A 371 -19.64 7.11 -13.97
C ALA A 371 -19.09 7.56 -12.60
N PRO A 372 -17.77 7.80 -12.45
CA PRO A 372 -17.18 8.26 -11.19
C PRO A 372 -17.87 9.49 -10.61
N GLN A 373 -18.32 10.42 -11.46
CA GLN A 373 -19.01 11.65 -11.04
C GLN A 373 -20.33 11.38 -10.30
N GLN A 374 -21.02 10.28 -10.62
CA GLN A 374 -22.27 9.87 -9.99
C GLN A 374 -22.02 9.05 -8.71
N VAL A 375 -21.01 8.16 -8.75
CA VAL A 375 -20.69 7.25 -7.64
C VAL A 375 -20.07 7.99 -6.46
N ILE A 376 -19.15 8.92 -6.71
CA ILE A 376 -18.38 9.59 -5.66
C ILE A 376 -19.29 10.31 -4.64
N PRO A 377 -20.28 11.12 -5.01
CA PRO A 377 -21.17 11.75 -4.03
C PRO A 377 -21.95 10.75 -3.15
N LEU A 378 -22.23 9.56 -3.69
CA LEU A 378 -23.05 8.52 -3.07
C LEU A 378 -22.27 7.58 -2.15
N LEU A 379 -20.93 7.50 -2.29
CA LEU A 379 -20.05 6.53 -1.61
C LEU A 379 -19.92 6.80 -0.09
N LYS A 380 -21.03 6.71 0.64
CA LYS A 380 -21.16 6.88 2.09
C LYS A 380 -21.44 5.53 2.75
N PRO A 381 -21.20 5.35 4.07
CA PRO A 381 -21.44 4.07 4.75
C PRO A 381 -22.88 3.56 4.68
N ALA A 382 -23.85 4.46 4.50
CA ALA A 382 -25.27 4.13 4.35
C ALA A 382 -25.63 3.63 2.94
N LEU A 383 -24.72 3.73 1.96
CA LEU A 383 -24.97 3.22 0.61
C LEU A 383 -25.19 1.71 0.66
N ARG A 384 -26.17 1.24 -0.10
CA ARG A 384 -26.42 -0.18 -0.33
C ARG A 384 -26.50 -0.37 -1.84
N MET A 385 -25.49 -1.01 -2.42
CA MET A 385 -25.44 -1.28 -3.86
C MET A 385 -24.66 -2.55 -4.15
N LYS A 386 -24.99 -3.21 -5.27
CA LYS A 386 -24.26 -4.41 -5.71
C LYS A 386 -22.79 -4.10 -5.92
N GLY A 387 -21.91 -4.96 -5.40
CA GLY A 387 -20.45 -4.80 -5.50
C GLY A 387 -19.85 -3.89 -4.43
N LEU A 388 -20.65 -3.38 -3.47
CA LEU A 388 -20.17 -2.65 -2.31
C LEU A 388 -19.80 -3.61 -1.17
N PHE A 389 -18.62 -3.40 -0.61
CA PHE A 389 -18.14 -4.09 0.57
C PHE A 389 -17.77 -3.07 1.65
N LEU A 390 -18.11 -3.38 2.89
CA LEU A 390 -17.69 -2.64 4.07
C LEU A 390 -16.70 -3.49 4.86
N GLY A 391 -15.60 -2.91 5.32
CA GLY A 391 -14.66 -3.59 6.20
C GLY A 391 -13.87 -2.64 7.08
N GLN A 392 -12.77 -3.15 7.63
CA GLN A 392 -11.86 -2.39 8.48
C GLN A 392 -10.48 -2.27 7.83
N TRP A 393 -9.81 -1.14 8.03
CA TRP A 393 -8.47 -0.89 7.52
C TRP A 393 -7.48 -0.57 8.64
N ARG A 394 -6.22 -0.93 8.40
CA ARG A 394 -5.07 -0.63 9.27
C ARG A 394 -3.86 -0.35 8.40
N LEU A 395 -2.96 0.53 8.84
CA LEU A 395 -1.70 0.81 8.14
C LEU A 395 -0.53 0.29 8.99
N THR A 396 0.38 -0.45 8.38
CA THR A 396 1.60 -0.98 9.02
C THR A 396 2.78 -0.73 8.09
N GLY A 397 3.65 0.21 8.48
CA GLY A 397 4.69 0.71 7.59
C GLY A 397 4.08 1.38 6.35
N THR A 398 4.30 0.81 5.16
CA THR A 398 3.64 1.23 3.91
C THR A 398 2.50 0.30 3.49
N THR A 399 2.26 -0.79 4.22
CA THR A 399 1.26 -1.79 3.83
C THR A 399 -0.07 -1.50 4.49
N ILE A 400 -1.13 -1.43 3.68
CA ILE A 400 -2.51 -1.26 4.14
C ILE A 400 -3.17 -2.63 4.15
N HIS A 401 -3.70 -3.00 5.30
CA HIS A 401 -4.45 -4.23 5.49
C HIS A 401 -5.93 -3.92 5.57
N LEU A 402 -6.70 -4.49 4.66
CA LEU A 402 -8.15 -4.47 4.66
C LEU A 402 -8.66 -5.83 5.09
N SER A 403 -9.47 -5.82 6.14
CA SER A 403 -10.00 -7.01 6.80
C SER A 403 -11.51 -6.93 6.90
N ASN A 404 -12.17 -8.08 7.00
CA ASN A 404 -13.61 -8.17 7.16
C ASN A 404 -14.37 -7.39 6.08
N LEU A 405 -13.97 -7.50 4.80
CA LEU A 405 -14.75 -6.91 3.71
C LEU A 405 -15.99 -7.77 3.48
N VAL A 406 -17.09 -7.32 4.06
CA VAL A 406 -18.43 -7.93 4.07
C VAL A 406 -19.27 -7.28 2.97
N ASP A 407 -20.03 -8.06 2.21
CA ASP A 407 -20.98 -7.55 1.21
C ASP A 407 -22.03 -6.65 1.88
N ALA A 408 -22.00 -5.36 1.52
CA ALA A 408 -22.90 -4.32 2.01
C ALA A 408 -23.93 -3.92 0.94
N SER A 409 -24.24 -4.80 -0.01
CA SER A 409 -25.26 -4.55 -1.04
C SER A 409 -26.70 -4.50 -0.54
N GLY A 410 -26.92 -4.67 0.77
CA GLY A 410 -28.25 -4.72 1.40
C GLY A 410 -28.82 -6.13 1.47
N ARG A 411 -28.07 -7.14 1.00
CA ARG A 411 -28.43 -8.56 1.17
C ARG A 411 -28.29 -8.94 2.64
N PHE A 412 -27.13 -8.65 3.23
CA PHE A 412 -26.76 -9.03 4.59
C PHE A 412 -26.91 -7.86 5.57
N ALA A 413 -27.32 -8.13 6.80
CA ALA A 413 -27.30 -7.14 7.88
C ALA A 413 -25.86 -6.76 8.21
N VAL A 414 -25.55 -5.46 8.29
CA VAL A 414 -24.17 -5.01 8.54
C VAL A 414 -24.00 -4.72 10.04
N PRO A 415 -23.10 -5.41 10.76
CA PRO A 415 -22.87 -5.16 12.18
C PRO A 415 -22.49 -3.72 12.46
N GLY A 416 -23.21 -3.07 13.39
CA GLY A 416 -22.95 -1.71 13.86
C GLY A 416 -23.60 -0.57 13.06
N VAL A 417 -24.27 -0.86 11.94
CA VAL A 417 -25.10 0.14 11.22
C VAL A 417 -26.59 -0.13 11.41
N ASP A 418 -26.98 -1.40 11.49
CA ASP A 418 -28.39 -1.81 11.43
C ASP A 418 -28.94 -2.45 12.74
N GLU A 419 -28.19 -2.48 13.86
CA GLU A 419 -28.62 -3.12 15.12
C GLU A 419 -28.49 -2.26 16.41
N PRO A 420 -29.46 -2.33 17.35
CA PRO A 420 -29.39 -1.76 18.71
C PRO A 420 -28.47 -2.58 19.64
N PRO A 421 -28.06 -2.04 20.80
CA PRO A 421 -26.98 -2.61 21.61
C PRO A 421 -27.49 -3.75 22.52
N ILE A 422 -27.56 -5.00 22.03
CA ILE A 422 -27.68 -6.19 22.90
C ILE A 422 -26.84 -7.37 22.36
N GLU A 423 -26.06 -7.92 23.30
CA GLU A 423 -25.34 -9.19 23.41
C GLU A 423 -25.26 -10.19 22.24
N MET A 424 -24.00 -10.56 21.93
CA MET A 424 -23.56 -11.88 21.43
C MET A 424 -24.40 -12.54 20.30
N ALA A 425 -24.21 -12.08 19.07
CA ALA A 425 -24.38 -12.93 17.89
C ALA A 425 -23.23 -12.70 16.90
N SER A 426 -22.25 -13.59 16.89
CA SER A 426 -21.11 -13.55 15.96
C SER A 426 -21.45 -14.05 14.54
N THR A 427 -22.70 -13.89 14.10
CA THR A 427 -23.18 -14.44 12.82
C THR A 427 -24.05 -13.43 12.10
N ILE A 428 -23.53 -12.89 10.99
CA ILE A 428 -24.27 -12.00 10.10
C ILE A 428 -25.32 -12.82 9.35
N THR A 429 -26.58 -12.65 9.74
CA THR A 429 -27.72 -13.39 9.18
C THR A 429 -28.42 -12.53 8.13
N LEU A 430 -28.73 -13.11 6.96
CA LEU A 430 -29.57 -12.45 5.95
C LEU A 430 -30.95 -12.12 6.53
N THR A 431 -31.63 -11.13 5.96
CA THR A 431 -33.10 -10.95 6.11
C THR A 431 -33.89 -12.20 5.63
N SER A 432 -33.22 -13.11 4.91
CA SER A 432 -33.74 -14.37 4.36
C SER A 432 -33.19 -15.64 5.04
N GLY A 433 -32.48 -15.54 6.18
CA GLY A 433 -32.05 -16.69 6.99
C GLY A 433 -30.80 -17.46 6.51
N VAL A 434 -30.18 -17.10 5.39
CA VAL A 434 -28.89 -17.69 4.97
C VAL A 434 -27.71 -16.90 5.58
N GLN A 435 -26.71 -17.60 6.10
CA GLN A 435 -25.56 -16.99 6.78
C GLN A 435 -24.48 -16.58 5.77
N MET A 436 -23.78 -15.48 6.03
CA MET A 436 -22.61 -15.10 5.22
C MET A 436 -21.48 -16.11 5.47
N ARG A 437 -20.97 -16.73 4.40
CA ARG A 437 -19.95 -17.79 4.48
C ARG A 437 -18.53 -17.31 4.25
N TYR A 438 -18.35 -16.21 3.52
CA TYR A 438 -17.04 -15.70 3.13
C TYR A 438 -16.93 -14.21 3.40
N VAL A 439 -15.76 -13.79 3.88
CA VAL A 439 -15.33 -12.38 3.93
C VAL A 439 -14.11 -12.19 3.07
N PHE A 440 -13.91 -10.99 2.53
CA PHE A 440 -12.72 -10.70 1.74
C PHE A 440 -11.66 -9.98 2.58
N THR A 441 -10.41 -10.21 2.24
CA THR A 441 -9.25 -9.49 2.76
C THR A 441 -8.45 -8.95 1.59
N MET A 442 -7.90 -7.74 1.73
CA MET A 442 -7.09 -7.12 0.68
C MET A 442 -5.86 -6.48 1.30
N THR A 443 -4.69 -6.74 0.69
CA THR A 443 -3.42 -6.14 1.09
C THR A 443 -2.96 -5.19 -0.01
N LEU A 444 -2.63 -3.95 0.35
CA LEU A 444 -2.21 -2.91 -0.59
C LEU A 444 -0.87 -2.31 -0.15
N ASP A 445 -0.03 -1.92 -1.11
CA ASP A 445 1.18 -1.13 -0.86
C ASP A 445 0.91 0.35 -1.12
N LEU A 446 1.16 1.20 -0.13
CA LEU A 446 0.97 2.64 -0.18
C LEU A 446 2.24 3.31 -0.71
N ARG A 447 2.08 4.05 -1.81
CA ARG A 447 3.17 4.75 -2.50
C ARG A 447 2.92 6.24 -2.58
N SER A 448 4.00 7.01 -2.50
CA SER A 448 3.97 8.46 -2.69
C SER A 448 4.54 8.85 -4.03
N ARG A 449 3.76 9.52 -4.90
CA ARG A 449 4.24 10.09 -6.16
C ARG A 449 3.64 11.48 -6.41
N PRO A 450 4.38 12.60 -6.22
CA PRO A 450 5.73 12.74 -5.63
C PRO A 450 5.76 12.48 -4.11
N LEU A 451 6.94 12.57 -3.48
CA LEU A 451 7.13 12.38 -2.03
C LEU A 451 6.16 13.24 -1.19
N GLY A 452 5.61 12.65 -0.12
CA GLY A 452 4.64 13.26 0.78
C GLY A 452 3.21 13.42 0.31
N ARG A 453 2.87 13.02 -0.92
CA ARG A 453 1.48 12.99 -1.39
C ARG A 453 0.70 11.75 -0.97
N TRP A 454 1.35 10.59 -0.83
CA TRP A 454 0.73 9.31 -0.47
C TRP A 454 -0.59 9.03 -1.23
N ASN A 455 -0.49 9.12 -2.55
CA ASN A 455 -1.63 9.21 -3.47
C ASN A 455 -1.81 8.00 -4.39
N ARG A 456 -0.97 6.96 -4.26
CA ARG A 456 -1.06 5.76 -5.07
C ARG A 456 -1.08 4.51 -4.19
N MET A 457 -1.92 3.54 -4.54
CA MET A 457 -1.89 2.21 -3.92
C MET A 457 -1.78 1.14 -4.99
N ASP A 458 -0.92 0.16 -4.77
CA ASP A 458 -0.79 -1.02 -5.62
C ASP A 458 -1.37 -2.23 -4.86
N ILE A 459 -2.20 -3.05 -5.50
CA ILE A 459 -2.77 -4.25 -4.87
C ILE A 459 -1.67 -5.32 -4.79
N GLN A 460 -1.49 -5.90 -3.60
CA GLN A 460 -0.55 -7.00 -3.37
C GLN A 460 -1.27 -8.35 -3.31
N SER A 461 -2.38 -8.43 -2.56
CA SER A 461 -3.20 -9.65 -2.46
C SER A 461 -4.68 -9.32 -2.31
N TYR A 462 -5.53 -10.22 -2.80
CA TYR A 462 -6.97 -10.18 -2.59
C TYR A 462 -7.45 -11.61 -2.39
N ASP A 463 -7.97 -11.88 -1.21
CA ASP A 463 -8.24 -13.23 -0.75
C ASP A 463 -9.68 -13.32 -0.20
N SER A 464 -10.31 -14.47 -0.41
CA SER A 464 -11.58 -14.82 0.22
C SER A 464 -11.31 -15.75 1.40
N VAL A 465 -11.94 -15.47 2.53
CA VAL A 465 -11.76 -16.19 3.79
C VAL A 465 -13.10 -16.77 4.19
N ASN A 466 -13.16 -18.09 4.32
CA ASN A 466 -14.35 -18.75 4.86
C ASN A 466 -14.48 -18.42 6.35
N ILE A 467 -15.66 -18.00 6.79
CA ILE A 467 -15.91 -17.59 8.18
C ILE A 467 -15.91 -18.81 9.12
N GLU A 468 -16.45 -19.95 8.67
CA GLU A 468 -16.60 -21.15 9.49
C GLU A 468 -15.31 -21.96 9.59
N THR A 469 -14.66 -22.22 8.45
CA THR A 469 -13.44 -23.04 8.40
C THR A 469 -12.18 -22.20 8.57
N GLY A 470 -12.26 -20.90 8.28
CA GLY A 470 -11.11 -20.02 8.22
C GLY A 470 -10.29 -20.16 6.93
N ASP A 471 -10.64 -21.06 6.01
CA ASP A 471 -9.81 -21.32 4.82
C ASP A 471 -9.69 -20.08 3.93
N VAL A 472 -8.47 -19.82 3.47
CA VAL A 472 -8.14 -18.65 2.64
C VAL A 472 -7.93 -19.11 1.20
N HIS A 473 -8.75 -18.60 0.30
CA HIS A 473 -8.63 -18.84 -1.14
C HIS A 473 -8.28 -17.55 -1.87
N PRO A 474 -7.13 -17.48 -2.56
CA PRO A 474 -6.74 -16.31 -3.30
C PRO A 474 -7.69 -16.07 -4.48
N VAL A 475 -8.17 -14.85 -4.61
CA VAL A 475 -9.00 -14.44 -5.75
C VAL A 475 -8.06 -14.03 -6.87
N ALA A 476 -8.19 -14.67 -8.03
CA ALA A 476 -7.32 -14.37 -9.16
C ALA A 476 -7.45 -12.92 -9.62
N LEU A 477 -6.35 -12.18 -9.49
CA LEU A 477 -6.25 -10.77 -9.82
C LEU A 477 -5.81 -10.60 -11.27
N LYS A 478 -6.79 -10.50 -12.19
CA LYS A 478 -6.52 -10.26 -13.62
C LYS A 478 -6.76 -8.78 -13.97
N HIS A 479 -5.83 -8.19 -14.73
CA HIS A 479 -5.90 -6.81 -15.25
C HIS A 479 -5.95 -5.73 -14.17
N GLU A 480 -5.10 -5.85 -13.15
CA GLU A 480 -5.09 -4.87 -12.07
C GLU A 480 -4.39 -3.57 -12.45
N ARG A 481 -4.98 -2.48 -11.98
CA ARG A 481 -4.45 -1.13 -12.12
C ARG A 481 -4.30 -0.54 -10.73
N PRO A 482 -3.29 0.33 -10.54
CA PRO A 482 -3.11 1.00 -9.27
C PRO A 482 -4.30 1.92 -8.96
N PHE A 483 -4.59 2.07 -7.67
CA PHE A 483 -5.52 3.11 -7.23
C PHE A 483 -4.80 4.45 -7.17
N TRP A 484 -5.46 5.48 -7.68
CA TRP A 484 -5.03 6.87 -7.58
C TRP A 484 -5.98 7.67 -6.72
N PHE A 485 -5.43 8.49 -5.84
CA PHE A 485 -6.21 9.35 -4.96
C PHE A 485 -6.85 10.52 -5.71
N SER A 486 -8.13 10.72 -5.50
CA SER A 486 -8.90 11.88 -5.93
C SER A 486 -9.49 12.61 -4.72
N LYS A 487 -9.20 13.92 -4.59
CA LYS A 487 -9.71 14.75 -3.50
C LYS A 487 -11.18 15.08 -3.72
N VAL A 488 -12.00 14.94 -2.69
CA VAL A 488 -13.44 15.19 -2.78
C VAL A 488 -13.84 16.24 -1.73
N ARG A 489 -14.28 17.42 -2.18
CA ARG A 489 -14.57 18.54 -1.29
C ARG A 489 -15.65 18.23 -0.24
N SER A 490 -16.67 17.45 -0.61
CA SER A 490 -17.75 17.07 0.30
C SER A 490 -17.36 16.06 1.38
N TYR A 491 -16.12 15.55 1.35
CA TYR A 491 -15.60 14.60 2.33
C TYR A 491 -14.64 15.24 3.33
N ALA A 492 -14.22 16.48 3.06
CA ALA A 492 -13.24 17.20 3.86
C ALA A 492 -13.87 17.80 5.12
#